data_AF-S7XXI2-F1
#
_entry.id   AF-S7XXI2-F1
#
_cell.length_a   1.000
_cell.length_b   1.000
_cell.length_c   1.000
_cell.angle_alpha   90.00
_cell.angle_beta   90.00
_cell.angle_gamma   90.00
#
_symmetry.space_group_name_H-M   'P 1'
#
loop_
_entity.id
_entity.type
_entity.pdbx_description
1 polymer ?
#
loop_
_entity_poly.entity_id
_entity_poly.type
_entity_poly.pdbx_seq_one_letter_code
_entity_poly.pdbx_strand_id
1 'polypeptide(L)'
;MPQMLERYPVVGWVRPQNTQVLQDEIDSLRAKLKQLETEMGSREADPISMLPKVSMHELYSFEYRMHAYQDGNFKDIKTFRKLTWAQLLNVLGSSFVSPTPEEYFSKRMNEYLNETGLEDARKEMPRAHAVSRAQINIRALHEIKMQMRQNEWIVPTGRDDRQRMLWQLTHKAQKLLESNVLDSNRVFQFKTMH
;
A
#
# COMPACT_ATOMS: atom_id res chain seq x y z
N MET A 1 -43.23 53.39 7.84
CA MET A 1 -41.81 52.98 7.89
C MET A 1 -41.71 51.52 8.37
N PRO A 2 -41.95 50.49 7.52
CA PRO A 2 -41.97 49.09 7.95
C PRO A 2 -40.82 48.24 7.35
N GLN A 3 -39.68 48.83 6.95
CA GLN A 3 -38.63 48.10 6.20
C GLN A 3 -37.47 47.56 7.04
N MET A 4 -37.47 47.74 8.37
CA MET A 4 -36.39 47.27 9.25
C MET A 4 -36.62 45.85 9.81
N LEU A 5 -37.85 45.35 9.81
CA LEU A 5 -38.20 44.03 10.40
C LEU A 5 -38.12 42.86 9.41
N GLU A 6 -38.11 43.12 8.10
CA GLU A 6 -38.01 42.06 7.08
C GLU A 6 -36.56 41.64 6.78
N ARG A 7 -35.58 42.51 7.07
CA ARG A 7 -34.15 42.22 6.77
C ARG A 7 -33.37 41.60 7.92
N TYR A 8 -33.88 41.69 9.15
CA TYR A 8 -33.25 41.10 10.33
C TYR A 8 -34.35 40.51 11.23
N PRO A 9 -34.73 39.23 11.06
CA PRO A 9 -35.62 38.59 12.01
C PRO A 9 -34.91 38.53 13.37
N VAL A 10 -35.29 39.42 14.29
CA VAL A 10 -34.85 39.34 15.68
C VAL A 10 -35.49 38.11 16.27
N VAL A 11 -34.68 37.22 16.81
CA VAL A 11 -35.13 36.01 17.51
C VAL A 11 -36.02 36.47 18.66
N GLY A 12 -37.34 36.45 18.45
CA GLY A 12 -38.31 36.74 19.49
C GLY A 12 -38.09 35.79 20.66
N TRP A 13 -38.51 36.19 21.86
CA TRP A 13 -38.43 35.38 23.08
C TRP A 13 -39.14 34.03 22.88
N VAL A 14 -38.40 33.01 22.43
CA VAL A 14 -38.87 31.63 22.33
C VAL A 14 -38.96 31.08 23.74
N ARG A 15 -40.09 30.45 24.08
CA ARG A 15 -40.34 29.91 25.41
C ARG A 15 -39.24 28.88 25.79
N PRO A 16 -38.64 28.97 26.99
CA PRO A 16 -37.45 28.20 27.37
C PRO A 16 -37.66 26.69 27.58
N GLN A 17 -38.87 26.17 27.37
CA GLN A 17 -39.18 24.76 27.69
C GLN A 17 -38.39 23.75 26.84
N ASN A 18 -38.07 24.11 25.58
CA ASN A 18 -37.33 23.22 24.68
C ASN A 18 -35.96 23.77 24.26
N THR A 19 -35.66 25.03 24.60
CA THR A 19 -34.41 25.68 24.17
C THR A 19 -33.20 25.00 24.79
N GLN A 20 -33.29 24.54 26.04
CA GLN A 20 -32.19 23.84 26.70
C GLN A 20 -31.92 22.48 26.04
N VAL A 21 -32.96 21.71 25.74
CA VAL A 21 -32.85 20.40 25.07
C VAL A 21 -32.22 20.55 23.69
N LEU A 22 -32.65 21.56 22.94
CA LEU A 22 -32.06 21.87 21.63
C LEU A 22 -30.61 22.33 21.74
N GLN A 23 -30.27 23.09 22.78
CA GLN A 23 -28.88 23.51 23.04
C GLN A 23 -27.99 22.31 23.36
N ASP A 24 -28.46 21.41 24.23
CA ASP A 24 -27.76 20.19 24.61
C ASP A 24 -27.58 19.24 23.40
N GLU A 25 -28.58 19.15 22.52
CA GLU A 25 -28.50 18.37 21.27
C GLU A 25 -27.50 19.00 20.29
N ILE A 26 -27.51 20.32 20.13
CA ILE A 26 -26.52 21.05 19.31
C ILE A 26 -25.10 20.81 19.83
N ASP A 27 -24.90 20.86 21.14
CA ASP A 27 -23.58 20.63 21.74
C ASP A 27 -23.14 19.17 21.60
N SER A 28 -24.07 18.21 21.72
CA SER A 28 -23.80 16.79 21.46
C SER A 28 -23.41 16.53 19.99
N LEU A 29 -24.11 17.16 19.05
CA LEU A 29 -23.84 17.04 17.62
C LEU A 29 -22.51 17.70 17.25
N ARG A 30 -22.18 18.85 17.85
CA ARG A 30 -20.87 19.50 17.70
C ARG A 30 -19.74 18.66 18.26
N ALA A 31 -19.91 18.04 19.42
CA ALA A 31 -18.93 17.12 19.99
C ALA A 31 -18.72 15.90 19.08
N LYS A 32 -19.80 15.35 18.55
CA LYS A 32 -19.76 14.22 17.60
C LYS A 32 -19.12 14.61 16.27
N LEU A 33 -19.43 15.81 15.75
CA LEU A 33 -18.77 16.35 14.56
C LEU A 33 -17.28 16.56 14.81
N LYS A 34 -16.88 17.12 15.95
CA LYS A 34 -15.46 17.30 16.30
C LYS A 34 -14.73 15.95 16.46
N GLN A 35 -15.39 14.95 17.04
CA GLN A 35 -14.85 13.60 17.14
C GLN A 35 -14.72 12.97 15.75
N LEU A 36 -15.76 13.04 14.93
CA LEU A 36 -15.75 12.57 13.55
C LEU A 36 -14.75 13.34 12.68
N GLU A 37 -14.56 14.64 12.86
CA GLU A 37 -13.56 15.46 12.19
C GLU A 37 -12.15 15.15 12.68
N THR A 38 -11.97 14.72 13.93
CA THR A 38 -10.67 14.23 14.42
C THR A 38 -10.39 12.84 13.86
N GLU A 39 -11.41 11.97 13.76
CA GLU A 39 -11.35 10.68 13.11
C GLU A 39 -11.20 10.80 11.57
N MET A 40 -11.80 11.82 10.95
CA MET A 40 -11.76 12.11 9.51
C MET A 40 -10.59 13.00 9.12
N GLY A 41 -10.03 13.81 10.01
CA GLY A 41 -8.78 14.54 9.81
C GLY A 41 -7.58 13.60 9.69
N SER A 42 -7.73 12.35 10.12
CA SER A 42 -6.81 11.24 9.78
C SER A 42 -7.06 10.61 8.41
N ARG A 43 -8.19 10.95 7.77
CA ARG A 43 -8.55 10.65 6.38
C ARG A 43 -8.48 11.94 5.56
N GLU A 44 -7.30 12.52 5.44
CA GLU A 44 -7.00 13.41 4.29
C GLU A 44 -7.49 12.69 3.02
N ALA A 45 -8.11 13.43 2.08
CA ALA A 45 -8.60 12.89 0.81
C ALA A 45 -7.59 11.86 0.27
N ASP A 46 -7.97 10.57 0.29
CA ASP A 46 -7.03 9.45 0.19
C ASP A 46 -6.11 9.72 -1.02
N PRO A 47 -4.79 9.99 -0.84
CA PRO A 47 -3.87 10.29 -1.95
C PRO A 47 -3.87 9.18 -3.02
N ILE A 48 -4.39 8.03 -2.65
CA ILE A 48 -4.68 6.83 -3.42
C ILE A 48 -5.69 7.07 -4.55
N SER A 49 -6.73 7.88 -4.33
CA SER A 49 -7.74 8.19 -5.35
C SER A 49 -7.15 8.90 -6.57
N MET A 50 -5.97 9.52 -6.43
CA MET A 50 -5.25 10.18 -7.53
C MET A 50 -4.26 9.27 -8.26
N LEU A 51 -3.98 8.06 -7.74
CA LEU A 51 -3.08 7.12 -8.42
C LEU A 51 -3.82 6.45 -9.60
N PRO A 52 -3.29 6.53 -10.83
CA PRO A 52 -3.86 5.81 -11.96
C PRO A 52 -3.78 4.30 -11.70
N LYS A 53 -4.79 3.54 -12.14
CA LYS A 53 -4.71 2.07 -12.13
C LYS A 53 -3.63 1.64 -13.13
N VAL A 54 -2.79 0.67 -12.72
CA VAL A 54 -1.68 0.18 -13.55
C VAL A 54 -2.02 -1.16 -14.18
N SER A 55 -1.44 -1.43 -15.35
CA SER A 55 -1.58 -2.71 -16.01
C SER A 55 -0.61 -3.74 -15.43
N MET A 56 -0.98 -5.03 -15.48
CA MET A 56 -0.12 -6.13 -15.01
C MET A 56 1.24 -6.21 -15.71
N HIS A 57 1.29 -5.80 -16.97
CA HIS A 57 2.50 -5.87 -17.81
C HIS A 57 3.34 -4.58 -17.75
N GLU A 58 2.82 -3.55 -17.07
CA GLU A 58 3.53 -2.29 -16.93
C GLU A 58 4.75 -2.48 -16.02
N LEU A 59 5.87 -1.89 -16.42
CA LEU A 59 7.14 -1.99 -15.72
C LEU A 59 7.22 -0.91 -14.64
N TYR A 60 7.55 -1.35 -13.43
CA TYR A 60 7.89 -0.50 -12.31
C TYR A 60 9.37 -0.63 -12.00
N SER A 61 10.07 0.50 -11.89
CA SER A 61 11.50 0.57 -11.60
C SER A 61 11.70 1.12 -10.21
N PHE A 62 12.44 0.40 -9.37
CA PHE A 62 12.72 0.84 -8.00
C PHE A 62 14.16 0.59 -7.61
N GLU A 63 14.60 1.38 -6.65
CA GLU A 63 15.93 1.29 -6.06
C GLU A 63 15.94 0.34 -4.87
N TYR A 64 17.04 -0.40 -4.74
CA TYR A 64 17.35 -1.18 -3.55
C TYR A 64 18.86 -1.20 -3.32
N ARG A 65 19.26 -1.60 -2.11
CA ARG A 65 20.67 -1.80 -1.75
C ARG A 65 20.92 -3.23 -1.31
N MET A 66 22.15 -3.71 -1.46
CA MET A 66 22.57 -5.03 -1.00
C MET A 66 24.07 -5.08 -0.73
N HIS A 67 24.50 -6.03 0.09
CA HIS A 67 25.91 -6.34 0.25
C HIS A 67 26.30 -7.42 -0.74
N ALA A 68 27.24 -7.14 -1.64
CA ALA A 68 27.82 -8.12 -2.55
C ALA A 68 29.19 -8.57 -2.02
N TYR A 69 29.43 -9.88 -2.03
CA TYR A 69 30.65 -10.48 -1.49
C TYR A 69 31.57 -10.99 -2.58
N GLN A 70 32.85 -10.68 -2.42
CA GLN A 70 33.92 -11.13 -3.29
C GLN A 70 35.21 -11.28 -2.47
N ASP A 71 35.89 -12.43 -2.63
CA ASP A 71 37.23 -12.68 -2.08
C ASP A 71 37.37 -12.36 -0.56
N GLY A 72 36.31 -12.60 0.22
CA GLY A 72 36.29 -12.35 1.67
C GLY A 72 35.95 -10.91 2.09
N ASN A 73 35.75 -9.99 1.13
CA ASN A 73 35.28 -8.63 1.37
C ASN A 73 33.82 -8.46 0.89
N PHE A 74 33.16 -7.38 1.34
CA PHE A 74 31.87 -6.97 0.82
C PHE A 74 31.89 -5.52 0.34
N LYS A 75 31.02 -5.22 -0.62
CA LYS A 75 30.71 -3.86 -1.07
C LYS A 75 29.21 -3.64 -0.94
N ASP A 76 28.83 -2.48 -0.40
CA ASP A 76 27.43 -2.03 -0.45
C ASP A 76 27.15 -1.51 -1.87
N ILE A 77 26.19 -2.12 -2.53
CA ILE A 77 25.78 -1.82 -3.91
C ILE A 77 24.37 -1.24 -3.87
N LYS A 78 24.20 -0.08 -4.50
CA LYS A 78 22.90 0.57 -4.69
C LYS A 78 22.53 0.46 -6.17
N THR A 79 21.45 -0.24 -6.47
CA THR A 79 21.08 -0.55 -7.85
C THR A 79 19.57 -0.46 -8.08
N PHE A 80 19.17 -0.57 -9.33
CA PHE A 80 17.77 -0.49 -9.76
C PHE A 80 17.30 -1.82 -10.30
N ARG A 81 16.11 -2.26 -9.86
CA ARG A 81 15.40 -3.40 -10.44
C ARG A 81 14.17 -2.91 -11.18
N LYS A 82 13.90 -3.53 -12.34
CA LYS A 82 12.66 -3.37 -13.07
C LYS A 82 11.86 -4.66 -12.98
N LEU A 83 10.63 -4.56 -12.49
CA LEU A 83 9.68 -5.68 -12.45
C LEU A 83 8.35 -5.22 -13.04
N THR A 84 7.63 -6.15 -13.66
CA THR A 84 6.23 -5.93 -13.98
C THR A 84 5.38 -5.95 -12.71
N TRP A 85 4.22 -5.31 -12.73
CA TRP A 85 3.29 -5.41 -11.61
C TRP A 85 2.79 -6.84 -11.37
N ALA A 86 2.69 -7.66 -12.40
CA ALA A 86 2.42 -9.10 -12.26
C ALA A 86 3.51 -9.82 -11.45
N GLN A 87 4.79 -9.53 -11.72
CA GLN A 87 5.91 -10.08 -10.95
C GLN A 87 5.88 -9.61 -9.49
N LEU A 88 5.63 -8.31 -9.25
CA LEU A 88 5.49 -7.78 -7.90
C LEU A 88 4.34 -8.44 -7.14
N LEU A 89 3.19 -8.61 -7.78
CA LEU A 89 2.05 -9.31 -7.21
C LEU A 89 2.38 -10.78 -6.92
N ASN A 90 3.15 -11.46 -7.78
CA ASN A 90 3.58 -12.84 -7.54
C ASN A 90 4.52 -12.97 -6.34
N VAL A 91 5.50 -12.06 -6.23
CA VAL A 91 6.45 -12.02 -5.11
C VAL A 91 5.73 -11.78 -3.78
N LEU A 92 4.83 -10.79 -3.73
CA LEU A 92 4.17 -10.38 -2.50
C LEU A 92 2.93 -11.23 -2.18
N GLY A 93 2.12 -11.56 -3.18
CA GLY A 93 0.76 -12.08 -3.02
C GLY A 93 0.67 -13.41 -2.29
N SER A 94 1.67 -14.28 -2.45
CA SER A 94 1.76 -15.57 -1.74
C SER A 94 1.69 -15.43 -0.21
N SER A 95 2.18 -14.31 0.32
CA SER A 95 2.24 -14.07 1.78
C SER A 95 0.99 -13.43 2.35
N PHE A 96 0.12 -12.87 1.51
CA PHE A 96 -1.09 -12.18 1.94
C PHE A 96 -2.36 -12.98 1.63
N VAL A 97 -2.25 -14.29 1.34
CA VAL A 97 -3.43 -15.17 1.17
C VAL A 97 -4.30 -15.16 2.44
N SER A 98 -3.66 -15.19 3.61
CA SER A 98 -4.27 -14.93 4.91
C SER A 98 -3.97 -13.50 5.41
N PRO A 99 -4.80 -12.92 6.29
CA PRO A 99 -4.52 -11.66 6.95
C PRO A 99 -3.12 -11.63 7.60
N THR A 100 -2.26 -10.74 7.12
CA THR A 100 -0.83 -10.72 7.48
C THR A 100 -0.36 -9.30 7.79
N PRO A 101 0.51 -9.09 8.80
CA PRO A 101 0.99 -7.76 9.16
C PRO A 101 1.76 -7.06 8.04
N GLU A 102 1.69 -5.73 8.02
CA GLU A 102 2.35 -4.89 7.00
C GLU A 102 3.88 -5.10 6.89
N GLU A 103 4.55 -5.45 7.98
CA GLU A 103 6.00 -5.73 7.99
C GLU A 103 6.41 -6.84 7.00
N TYR A 104 5.47 -7.71 6.61
CA TYR A 104 5.74 -8.77 5.64
C TYR A 104 5.99 -8.24 4.22
N PHE A 105 5.53 -7.03 3.88
CA PHE A 105 5.87 -6.42 2.57
C PHE A 105 7.38 -6.26 2.43
N SER A 106 8.04 -5.65 3.42
CA SER A 106 9.49 -5.44 3.38
C SER A 106 10.23 -6.77 3.50
N LYS A 107 9.78 -7.67 4.39
CA LYS A 107 10.39 -8.99 4.58
C LYS A 107 10.43 -9.78 3.28
N ARG A 108 9.29 -9.93 2.60
CA ARG A 108 9.19 -10.72 1.37
C ARG A 108 9.90 -10.10 0.19
N MET A 109 9.83 -8.77 0.03
CA MET A 109 10.60 -8.09 -1.01
C MET A 109 12.11 -8.26 -0.79
N ASN A 110 12.57 -8.14 0.44
CA ASN A 110 13.99 -8.28 0.76
C ASN A 110 14.47 -9.73 0.60
N GLU A 111 13.68 -10.73 0.97
CA GLU A 111 13.97 -12.14 0.69
C GLU A 111 14.14 -12.38 -0.82
N TYR A 112 13.16 -11.95 -1.63
CA TYR A 112 13.22 -12.06 -3.09
C TYR A 112 14.44 -11.35 -3.70
N LEU A 113 14.78 -10.15 -3.22
CA LEU A 113 15.94 -9.40 -3.68
C LEU A 113 17.27 -10.04 -3.25
N ASN A 114 17.33 -10.75 -2.13
CA ASN A 114 18.51 -11.53 -1.75
C ASN A 114 18.68 -12.76 -2.65
N GLU A 115 17.57 -13.43 -3.01
CA GLU A 115 17.62 -14.62 -3.87
C GLU A 115 18.01 -14.28 -5.32
N THR A 116 17.54 -13.15 -5.84
CA THR A 116 17.74 -12.75 -7.25
C THR A 116 18.79 -11.66 -7.45
N GLY A 117 19.30 -11.04 -6.38
CA GLY A 117 20.18 -9.88 -6.41
C GLY A 117 21.58 -10.17 -6.96
N LEU A 118 22.02 -11.43 -6.99
CA LEU A 118 23.35 -11.79 -7.45
C LEU A 118 23.60 -11.40 -8.90
N GLU A 119 22.59 -11.51 -9.77
CA GLU A 119 22.68 -11.09 -11.17
C GLU A 119 22.93 -9.59 -11.32
N ASP A 120 22.28 -8.79 -10.48
CA ASP A 120 22.48 -7.34 -10.48
C ASP A 120 23.84 -6.98 -9.88
N ALA A 121 24.23 -7.62 -8.78
CA ALA A 121 25.54 -7.43 -8.17
C ALA A 121 26.68 -7.74 -9.15
N ARG A 122 26.54 -8.78 -9.99
CA ARG A 122 27.54 -9.15 -11.00
C ARG A 122 27.75 -8.14 -12.11
N LYS A 123 26.79 -7.23 -12.35
CA LYS A 123 26.96 -6.12 -13.31
C LYS A 123 28.00 -5.10 -12.82
N GLU A 124 28.06 -4.88 -11.51
CA GLU A 124 29.03 -3.96 -10.89
C GLU A 124 30.27 -4.68 -10.34
N MET A 125 30.12 -5.92 -9.88
CA MET A 125 31.18 -6.76 -9.33
C MET A 125 31.14 -8.14 -10.00
N PRO A 126 31.79 -8.31 -11.17
CA PRO A 126 31.69 -9.54 -11.98
C PRO A 126 32.07 -10.83 -11.26
N ARG A 127 32.92 -10.74 -10.22
CA ARG A 127 33.36 -11.88 -9.40
C ARG A 127 32.55 -12.07 -8.11
N ALA A 128 31.45 -11.33 -7.93
CA ALA A 128 30.56 -11.53 -6.80
C ALA A 128 29.98 -12.95 -6.81
N HIS A 129 30.12 -13.65 -5.68
CA HIS A 129 29.65 -15.03 -5.51
C HIS A 129 28.46 -15.14 -4.56
N ALA A 130 28.24 -14.13 -3.70
CA ALA A 130 27.10 -14.09 -2.80
C ALA A 130 26.59 -12.65 -2.62
N VAL A 131 25.30 -12.54 -2.30
CA VAL A 131 24.67 -11.28 -1.88
C VAL A 131 23.93 -11.50 -0.57
N SER A 132 23.86 -10.46 0.27
CA SER A 132 23.06 -10.50 1.50
C SER A 132 22.56 -9.10 1.87
N ARG A 133 21.68 -9.05 2.88
CA ARG A 133 21.11 -7.79 3.42
C ARG A 133 20.50 -6.90 2.35
N ALA A 134 19.88 -7.48 1.34
CA ALA A 134 19.10 -6.73 0.37
C ALA A 134 17.97 -5.97 1.08
N GLN A 135 17.86 -4.69 0.77
CA GLN A 135 16.90 -3.77 1.37
C GLN A 135 16.31 -2.88 0.29
N ILE A 136 15.01 -3.04 0.06
CA ILE A 136 14.24 -2.15 -0.80
C ILE A 136 14.16 -0.74 -0.21
N ASN A 137 14.12 0.28 -1.08
CA ASN A 137 13.84 1.64 -0.66
C ASN A 137 12.43 1.75 -0.05
N ILE A 138 12.32 2.39 1.13
CA ILE A 138 11.04 2.50 1.86
C ILE A 138 9.96 3.25 1.06
N ARG A 139 10.34 4.25 0.25
CA ARG A 139 9.41 5.00 -0.60
C ARG A 139 8.85 4.12 -1.71
N ALA A 140 9.72 3.34 -2.36
CA ALA A 140 9.29 2.40 -3.39
C ALA A 140 8.38 1.30 -2.82
N LEU A 141 8.69 0.78 -1.64
CA LEU A 141 7.83 -0.19 -0.97
C LEU A 141 6.45 0.40 -0.66
N HIS A 142 6.41 1.64 -0.20
CA HIS A 142 5.17 2.36 0.03
C HIS A 142 4.37 2.54 -1.27
N GLU A 143 5.00 3.02 -2.34
CA GLU A 143 4.37 3.16 -3.67
C GLU A 143 3.79 1.84 -4.17
N ILE A 144 4.55 0.74 -4.08
CA ILE A 144 4.07 -0.60 -4.45
C ILE A 144 2.80 -0.93 -3.65
N LYS A 145 2.84 -0.79 -2.32
CA LYS A 145 1.69 -1.07 -1.45
C LYS A 145 0.47 -0.23 -1.84
N MET A 146 0.63 1.08 -2.02
CA MET A 146 -0.46 1.99 -2.37
C MET A 146 -1.06 1.65 -3.73
N GLN A 147 -0.21 1.32 -4.71
CA GLN A 147 -0.65 0.93 -6.04
C GLN A 147 -1.39 -0.42 -6.04
N MET A 148 -0.92 -1.40 -5.25
CA MET A 148 -1.62 -2.68 -5.09
C MET A 148 -3.00 -2.48 -4.43
N ARG A 149 -3.11 -1.59 -3.44
CA ARG A 149 -4.41 -1.22 -2.83
C ARG A 149 -5.32 -0.54 -3.85
N GLN A 150 -4.79 0.40 -4.64
CA GLN A 150 -5.57 1.13 -5.65
C GLN A 150 -6.11 0.23 -6.76
N ASN A 151 -5.37 -0.80 -7.13
CA ASN A 151 -5.83 -1.81 -8.10
C ASN A 151 -6.77 -2.86 -7.49
N GLU A 152 -7.11 -2.73 -6.20
CA GLU A 152 -7.92 -3.68 -5.43
C GLU A 152 -7.28 -5.08 -5.40
N TRP A 153 -5.95 -5.17 -5.43
CA TRP A 153 -5.25 -6.45 -5.30
C TRP A 153 -5.09 -6.85 -3.84
N ILE A 154 -4.98 -5.86 -2.94
CA ILE A 154 -4.91 -6.06 -1.50
C ILE A 154 -5.92 -5.15 -0.79
N VAL A 155 -6.36 -5.57 0.38
CA VAL A 155 -7.26 -4.82 1.25
C VAL A 155 -6.81 -4.90 2.71
N PRO A 156 -6.99 -3.84 3.51
CA PRO A 156 -6.82 -3.94 4.96
C PRO A 156 -7.98 -4.75 5.55
N THR A 157 -7.68 -5.70 6.43
CA THR A 157 -8.69 -6.60 7.04
C THR A 157 -8.91 -6.37 8.52
N GLY A 158 -8.08 -5.55 9.15
CA GLY A 158 -8.21 -5.21 10.58
C GLY A 158 -6.85 -4.97 11.22
N ARG A 159 -6.79 -5.21 12.53
CA ARG A 159 -5.58 -5.15 13.34
C ARG A 159 -5.40 -6.44 14.12
N ASP A 160 -4.16 -6.81 14.41
CA ASP A 160 -3.85 -7.91 15.33
C ASP A 160 -3.88 -7.49 16.80
N ASP A 161 -3.62 -8.42 17.72
CA ASP A 161 -3.56 -8.17 19.17
C ASP A 161 -2.53 -7.08 19.56
N ARG A 162 -1.53 -6.86 18.70
CA ARG A 162 -0.49 -5.82 18.87
C ARG A 162 -0.85 -4.51 18.15
N GLN A 163 -2.10 -4.35 17.73
CA GLN A 163 -2.61 -3.19 17.00
C GLN A 163 -1.94 -2.95 15.64
N ARG A 164 -1.25 -3.95 15.06
CA ARG A 164 -0.62 -3.84 13.74
C ARG A 164 -1.65 -4.06 12.64
N MET A 165 -1.60 -3.23 11.60
CA MET A 165 -2.51 -3.34 10.45
C MET A 165 -2.28 -4.65 9.70
N LEU A 166 -3.37 -5.38 9.47
CA LEU A 166 -3.39 -6.62 8.70
C LEU A 166 -3.86 -6.34 7.28
N TRP A 167 -3.18 -6.98 6.34
CA TRP A 167 -3.45 -6.91 4.91
C TRP A 167 -3.77 -8.30 4.38
N GLN A 168 -4.66 -8.37 3.40
CA GLN A 168 -5.00 -9.61 2.72
C GLN A 168 -5.16 -9.36 1.22
N LEU A 169 -4.81 -10.38 0.45
CA LEU A 169 -5.03 -10.47 -0.98
C LEU A 169 -6.53 -10.59 -1.27
N THR A 170 -7.02 -9.86 -2.28
CA THR A 170 -8.41 -9.98 -2.71
C THR A 170 -8.60 -11.22 -3.58
N HIS A 171 -9.85 -11.68 -3.69
CA HIS A 171 -10.20 -12.76 -4.61
C HIS A 171 -9.89 -12.41 -6.08
N LYS A 172 -9.96 -11.12 -6.44
CA LYS A 172 -9.54 -10.61 -7.76
C LYS A 172 -8.05 -10.90 -8.00
N ALA A 173 -7.20 -10.57 -7.03
CA ALA A 173 -5.76 -10.84 -7.14
C ALA A 173 -5.42 -12.33 -7.08
N GLN A 174 -6.14 -13.13 -6.30
CA GLN A 174 -5.97 -14.60 -6.31
C GLN A 174 -6.18 -15.18 -7.71
N LYS A 175 -7.29 -14.83 -8.38
CA LYS A 175 -7.55 -15.24 -9.77
C LYS A 175 -6.46 -14.79 -10.74
N LEU A 176 -5.93 -13.58 -10.55
CA LEU A 176 -4.86 -13.05 -11.37
C LEU A 176 -3.52 -13.77 -11.16
N LEU A 177 -3.24 -14.25 -9.94
CA LEU A 177 -2.09 -15.09 -9.66
C LEU A 177 -2.23 -16.45 -10.34
N GLU A 178 -3.40 -17.08 -10.21
CA GLU A 178 -3.69 -18.37 -10.87
C GLU A 178 -3.54 -18.26 -12.40
N SER A 179 -4.07 -17.20 -13.02
CA SER A 179 -3.94 -16.99 -14.47
C SER A 179 -2.50 -16.74 -14.91
N ASN A 180 -1.73 -15.93 -14.16
CA ASN A 180 -0.31 -15.69 -14.46
C ASN A 180 0.55 -16.96 -14.34
N VAL A 181 0.26 -17.81 -13.36
CA VAL A 181 0.94 -19.12 -13.21
C VAL A 181 0.64 -20.02 -14.40
N LEU A 182 -0.61 -20.04 -14.88
CA LEU A 182 -1.01 -20.78 -16.07
C LEU A 182 -0.31 -20.26 -17.34
N ASP A 183 -0.20 -18.95 -17.51
CA ASP A 183 0.51 -18.35 -18.66
C ASP A 183 2.02 -18.61 -18.61
N SER A 184 2.63 -18.53 -17.42
CA SER A 184 4.05 -18.87 -17.25
C SER A 184 4.31 -20.34 -17.64
N ASN A 185 3.47 -21.26 -17.16
CA ASN A 185 3.57 -22.69 -17.48
C ASN A 185 3.39 -22.98 -18.98
N ARG A 186 2.48 -22.26 -19.66
CA ARG A 186 2.35 -22.36 -21.13
C ARG A 186 3.62 -21.93 -21.85
N VAL A 187 4.22 -20.79 -21.46
CA VAL A 187 5.47 -20.31 -22.07
C VAL A 187 6.62 -21.32 -21.84
N PHE A 188 6.69 -21.97 -20.68
CA PHE A 188 7.69 -23.01 -20.43
C PHE A 188 7.50 -24.26 -21.31
N GLN A 189 6.26 -24.71 -21.53
CA GLN A 189 5.98 -25.85 -22.42
C GLN A 189 6.41 -25.59 -23.87
N PHE A 190 6.21 -24.36 -24.38
CA PHE A 190 6.67 -24.00 -25.73
C PHE A 190 8.20 -23.93 -25.85
N LYS A 191 8.93 -23.57 -24.78
CA LYS A 191 10.40 -23.54 -24.79
C LYS A 191 11.06 -24.91 -24.68
N THR A 192 10.36 -25.95 -24.24
CA THR A 192 10.93 -27.31 -24.11
C THR A 192 10.75 -28.17 -25.37
N MET A 193 10.08 -27.65 -26.41
CA MET A 193 9.80 -28.37 -27.66
C MET A 193 10.76 -28.03 -28.82
N HIS A 194 11.95 -27.50 -28.53
CA HIS A 194 12.98 -27.24 -29.54
C HIS A 194 14.35 -27.73 -29.09
#